data_AF-A0A517STA8-F1
#
_entry.id   AF-A0A517STA8-F1
#
_cell.length_a   1.000
_cell.length_b   1.000
_cell.length_c   1.000
_cell.angle_alpha   90.00
_cell.angle_beta   90.00
_cell.angle_gamma   90.00
#
_symmetry.space_group_name_H-M   'P 1'
#
loop_
_entity.id
_entity.type
_entity.pdbx_description
1 polymer ?
#
loop_
_entity_poly.entity_id
_entity_poly.type
_entity_poly.pdbx_seq_one_letter_code
_entity_poly.pdbx_strand_id
1 'polypeptide(L)'
;MTSIIPASRVTLLRQVVCPHCWHELVSEDALWVAEHPDLIGDLKLGDSAQLRFLPSRFSMEGDAIDPEGYRCSKLACPNCHLEIPRPFFQVPASFFSILGAPACGKSYFLASMTWKLRQILPNYFGVSVGDADTSANARLHQYEEQQFLNSDPDKLVAIAKTETQGDLYDQVNMGDHTVTLPRPFMFHLQPTQEHRNHQRSKDVSRVVSLYDNAGESFLPGADSVSSPVTRHLAHSTRLFFCFDPTQDPRFRKACRGKTHDPQMEHRANRLDRESNVRQDTILLEAIQRVRRHVLVQRELEFANRRVVQDGGFLP
;
A
#
# COMPACT_ATOMS: atom_id res chain seq x y z
N MET A 1 18.12 27.60 33.36
CA MET A 1 17.33 26.37 33.63
C MET A 1 17.01 25.74 32.28
N THR A 2 17.85 24.80 31.87
CA THR A 2 17.72 24.04 30.63
C THR A 2 16.52 23.11 30.74
N SER A 3 15.45 23.41 30.00
CA SER A 3 14.28 22.54 29.91
C SER A 3 14.68 21.29 29.14
N ILE A 4 14.97 20.21 29.87
CA ILE A 4 15.10 18.88 29.30
C ILE A 4 13.69 18.46 28.91
N ILE A 5 13.36 18.62 27.63
CA ILE A 5 12.17 18.00 27.04
C ILE A 5 12.34 16.49 27.30
N PRO A 6 11.47 15.83 28.07
CA PRO A 6 11.61 14.41 28.31
C PRO A 6 11.52 13.72 26.96
N ALA A 7 12.56 12.95 26.61
CA ALA A 7 12.56 12.09 25.43
C ALA A 7 11.27 11.27 25.46
N SER A 8 10.34 11.61 24.56
CA SER A 8 9.04 10.97 24.56
C SER A 8 9.31 9.49 24.27
N ARG A 9 8.98 8.60 25.21
CA ARG A 9 9.17 7.15 25.02
C ARG A 9 8.48 6.77 23.70
N VAL A 10 9.27 6.34 22.72
CA VAL A 10 8.76 5.75 21.48
C VAL A 10 8.15 4.42 21.90
N THR A 11 6.83 4.34 21.84
CA THR A 11 6.12 3.10 22.16
C THR A 11 5.92 2.37 20.86
N LEU A 12 6.68 1.30 20.65
CA LEU A 12 6.47 0.43 19.50
C LEU A 12 5.16 -0.33 19.68
N LEU A 13 4.45 -0.55 18.58
CA LEU A 13 3.36 -1.51 18.57
C LEU A 13 3.93 -2.90 18.87
N ARG A 14 3.17 -3.74 19.56
CA ARG A 14 3.58 -5.13 19.79
C ARG A 14 3.60 -5.94 18.50
N GLN A 15 2.68 -5.64 17.61
CA GLN A 15 2.45 -6.37 16.38
C GLN A 15 2.25 -5.40 15.22
N VAL A 16 2.82 -5.75 14.07
CA VAL A 16 2.74 -4.97 12.83
C VAL A 16 2.30 -5.90 11.70
N VAL A 17 1.44 -5.39 10.82
CA VAL A 17 1.09 -6.08 9.58
C VAL A 17 1.94 -5.49 8.47
N CYS A 18 2.72 -6.32 7.80
CA CYS A 18 3.54 -5.89 6.66
C CYS A 18 2.64 -5.32 5.54
N PRO A 19 2.90 -4.11 5.02
CA PRO A 19 2.09 -3.54 3.95
C PRO A 19 2.27 -4.25 2.60
N HIS A 20 3.32 -5.04 2.42
CA HIS A 20 3.60 -5.69 1.14
C HIS A 20 3.03 -7.10 1.06
N CYS A 21 3.26 -7.92 2.09
CA CYS A 21 2.85 -9.33 2.10
C CYS A 21 1.79 -9.67 3.14
N TRP A 22 1.32 -8.70 3.92
CA TRP A 22 0.32 -8.85 4.99
C TRP A 22 0.67 -9.84 6.09
N HIS A 23 1.94 -10.26 6.16
CA HIS A 23 2.44 -11.05 7.27
C HIS A 23 2.38 -10.24 8.57
N GLU A 24 1.79 -10.86 9.59
CA GLU A 24 1.77 -10.35 10.95
C GLU A 24 3.09 -10.69 11.65
N LEU A 25 3.87 -9.66 11.97
CA LEU A 25 5.14 -9.79 12.67
C LEU A 25 5.08 -9.14 14.05
N VAL A 26 5.85 -9.69 14.99
CA VAL A 26 6.19 -8.99 16.24
C VAL A 26 7.25 -7.95 15.91
N SER A 27 7.17 -6.76 16.51
CA SER A 27 8.11 -5.66 16.20
C SER A 27 9.58 -6.00 16.48
N GLU A 28 9.82 -6.92 17.42
CA GLU A 28 11.15 -7.41 17.80
C GLU A 28 11.78 -8.29 16.71
N ASP A 29 10.95 -8.95 15.88
CA ASP A 29 11.40 -9.80 14.77
C ASP A 29 11.64 -9.01 13.48
N ALA A 30 11.48 -7.69 13.51
CA ALA A 30 11.75 -6.85 12.36
C ALA A 30 13.24 -6.89 12.00
N LEU A 31 13.53 -7.18 10.74
CA LEU A 31 14.89 -7.12 10.22
C LEU A 31 15.29 -5.67 9.98
N TRP A 32 16.58 -5.40 10.01
CA TRP A 32 17.17 -4.12 9.63
C TRP A 32 17.95 -4.28 8.34
N VAL A 33 18.02 -3.22 7.55
CA VAL A 33 18.75 -3.20 6.28
C VAL A 33 20.14 -2.62 6.54
N ALA A 34 21.19 -3.38 6.18
CA ALA A 34 22.58 -2.93 6.30
C ALA A 34 22.85 -1.66 5.48
N GLU A 35 23.78 -0.84 5.96
CA GLU A 35 24.23 0.37 5.24
C GLU A 35 25.67 0.24 4.73
N HIS A 36 26.48 -0.67 5.31
CA HIS A 36 27.83 -0.91 4.81
C HIS A 36 27.83 -1.48 3.38
N PRO A 37 28.62 -0.92 2.43
CA PRO A 37 28.60 -1.32 1.01
C PRO A 37 28.91 -2.80 0.74
N ASP A 38 29.72 -3.44 1.59
CA ASP A 38 30.11 -4.84 1.43
C ASP A 38 29.08 -5.84 1.98
N LEU A 39 28.09 -5.36 2.75
CA LEU A 39 27.03 -6.20 3.32
C LEU A 39 25.86 -6.33 2.32
N ILE A 40 26.14 -6.97 1.18
CA ILE A 40 25.16 -7.27 0.13
C ILE A 40 24.82 -8.76 0.08
N GLY A 41 23.70 -9.08 -0.57
CA GLY A 41 23.21 -10.44 -0.75
C GLY A 41 22.04 -10.76 0.16
N ASP A 42 20.82 -10.56 -0.34
CA ASP A 42 19.61 -10.94 0.36
C ASP A 42 18.99 -12.21 -0.24
N LEU A 43 18.65 -13.17 0.62
CA LEU A 43 18.08 -14.46 0.19
C LEU A 43 16.78 -14.32 -0.61
N LYS A 44 16.01 -13.25 -0.39
CA LYS A 44 14.70 -13.03 -1.02
C LYS A 44 14.73 -11.97 -2.12
N LEU A 45 15.63 -11.00 -2.04
CA LEU A 45 15.72 -9.88 -2.99
C LEU A 45 16.90 -9.99 -3.95
N GLY A 46 17.78 -10.98 -3.77
CA GLY A 46 18.90 -11.28 -4.64
C GLY A 46 20.23 -10.65 -4.21
N ASP A 47 21.27 -10.96 -4.98
CA ASP A 47 22.67 -10.72 -4.62
C ASP A 47 23.04 -9.23 -4.55
N SER A 48 22.32 -8.38 -5.28
CA SER A 48 22.56 -6.94 -5.30
C SER A 48 21.86 -6.17 -4.20
N ALA A 49 20.94 -6.81 -3.47
CA ALA A 49 20.21 -6.16 -2.40
C ALA A 49 21.06 -6.11 -1.12
N GLN A 50 20.95 -5.02 -0.36
CA GLN A 50 21.58 -4.90 0.96
C GLN A 50 21.15 -6.03 1.88
N LEU A 51 22.06 -6.53 2.71
CA LEU A 51 21.79 -7.62 3.64
C LEU A 51 20.71 -7.19 4.65
N ARG A 52 19.71 -8.04 4.86
CA ARG A 52 18.77 -7.92 5.98
C ARG A 52 19.29 -8.73 7.15
N PHE A 53 19.33 -8.13 8.34
CA PHE A 53 19.86 -8.78 9.53
C PHE A 53 19.00 -8.48 10.76
N LEU A 54 19.03 -9.38 11.74
CA LEU A 54 18.45 -9.13 13.05
C LEU A 54 19.52 -8.45 13.93
N PRO A 55 19.26 -7.25 14.47
CA PRO A 55 20.27 -6.49 15.18
C PRO A 55 20.56 -7.07 16.57
N SER A 56 21.83 -7.10 16.95
CA SER A 56 22.29 -7.40 18.31
C SER A 56 22.84 -6.17 19.04
N ARG A 57 23.00 -5.06 18.32
CA ARG A 57 23.60 -3.81 18.79
C ARG A 57 22.78 -2.63 18.30
N PHE A 58 22.64 -1.62 19.15
CA PHE A 58 21.91 -0.39 18.85
C PHE A 58 22.70 0.84 19.27
N SER A 59 22.50 1.94 18.55
CA SER A 59 22.94 3.27 18.97
C SER A 59 22.10 3.80 20.13
N MET A 60 22.53 4.90 20.76
CA MET A 60 21.74 5.57 21.80
C MET A 60 20.41 6.13 21.26
N GLU A 61 20.35 6.39 19.95
CA GLU A 61 19.16 6.88 19.25
C GLU A 61 18.20 5.74 18.86
N GLY A 62 18.59 4.48 19.10
CA GLY A 62 17.78 3.30 18.79
C GLY A 62 17.89 2.82 17.34
N ASP A 63 18.94 3.22 16.62
CA ASP A 63 19.27 2.68 15.30
C ASP A 63 20.08 1.39 15.44
N ALA A 64 19.81 0.39 14.60
CA ALA A 64 20.62 -0.82 14.59
C ALA A 64 22.06 -0.51 14.15
N ILE A 65 23.01 -1.29 14.64
CA ILE A 65 24.40 -1.24 14.19
C ILE A 65 24.70 -2.54 13.44
N ASP A 66 25.04 -2.43 12.16
CA ASP A 66 25.38 -3.59 11.33
C ASP A 66 26.70 -4.26 11.75
N PRO A 67 27.04 -5.45 11.23
CA PRO A 67 28.28 -6.15 11.56
C PRO A 67 29.55 -5.28 11.42
N GLU A 68 29.61 -4.42 10.42
CA GLU A 68 30.75 -3.53 10.13
C GLU A 68 30.73 -2.22 10.93
N GLY A 69 29.73 -2.04 11.80
CA GLY A 69 29.67 -0.91 12.74
C GLY A 69 28.96 0.33 12.19
N TYR A 70 28.30 0.23 11.03
CA TYR A 70 27.53 1.33 10.47
C TYR A 70 26.15 1.39 11.13
N ARG A 71 25.63 2.62 11.26
CA ARG A 71 24.28 2.85 11.78
C ARG A 71 23.28 2.58 10.66
N CYS A 72 22.26 1.81 10.95
CA CYS A 72 21.21 1.44 10.01
C CYS A 72 19.90 2.06 10.47
N SER A 73 19.20 2.73 9.56
CA SER A 73 17.95 3.42 9.87
C SER A 73 16.69 2.71 9.36
N LYS A 74 16.85 1.77 8.43
CA LYS A 74 15.77 1.11 7.68
C LYS A 74 15.38 -0.24 8.28
N LEU A 75 14.07 -0.50 8.29
CA LEU A 75 13.44 -1.73 8.78
C LEU A 75 12.88 -2.53 7.61
N ALA A 76 12.81 -3.85 7.77
CA ALA A 76 12.34 -4.79 6.76
C ALA A 76 11.50 -5.91 7.36
N CYS A 77 10.60 -6.45 6.54
CA CYS A 77 9.76 -7.58 6.90
C CYS A 77 10.60 -8.88 7.01
N PRO A 78 10.50 -9.67 8.10
CA PRO A 78 11.19 -10.97 8.16
C PRO A 78 10.63 -11.98 7.14
N ASN A 79 9.36 -11.83 6.74
CA ASN A 79 8.74 -12.72 5.77
C ASN A 79 9.06 -12.36 4.31
N CYS A 80 9.05 -11.09 3.91
CA CYS A 80 9.29 -10.71 2.50
C CYS A 80 10.54 -9.86 2.24
N HIS A 81 11.25 -9.45 3.29
CA HIS A 81 12.48 -8.64 3.26
C HIS A 81 12.34 -7.24 2.63
N LEU A 82 11.17 -6.90 2.09
CA LEU A 82 10.82 -5.55 1.67
C LEU A 82 10.82 -4.58 2.86
N GLU A 83 11.23 -3.35 2.58
CA GLU A 83 11.32 -2.28 3.57
C GLU A 83 9.93 -1.94 4.12
N ILE A 84 9.82 -1.84 5.45
CA ILE A 84 8.62 -1.39 6.15
C ILE A 84 8.94 -0.02 6.78
N PRO A 85 8.21 1.04 6.41
CA PRO A 85 8.46 2.36 6.99
C PRO A 85 8.27 2.38 8.51
N ARG A 86 9.15 3.08 9.23
CA ARG A 86 9.09 3.23 10.70
C ARG A 86 7.71 3.57 11.25
N PRO A 87 6.90 4.44 10.62
CA PRO A 87 5.55 4.74 11.11
C PRO A 87 4.67 3.51 11.36
N PHE A 88 4.82 2.41 10.62
CA PHE A 88 4.06 1.17 10.84
C PHE A 88 4.32 0.52 12.20
N PHE A 89 5.51 0.75 12.76
CA PHE A 89 5.88 0.22 14.07
C PHE A 89 5.46 1.14 15.21
N GLN A 90 4.99 2.36 14.93
CA GLN A 90 4.70 3.38 15.92
C GLN A 90 3.20 3.65 16.07
N VAL A 91 2.44 3.58 14.97
CA VAL A 91 1.00 3.84 14.96
C VAL A 91 0.26 2.80 14.12
N PRO A 92 -0.98 2.45 14.47
CA PRO A 92 -1.71 1.40 13.76
C PRO A 92 -1.91 1.71 12.28
N ALA A 93 -1.73 0.68 11.43
CA ALA A 93 -1.96 0.77 10.00
C ALA A 93 -3.42 0.47 9.62
N SER A 94 -3.90 1.06 8.53
CA SER A 94 -5.19 0.80 7.90
C SER A 94 -5.00 0.59 6.40
N PHE A 95 -5.40 -0.58 5.92
CA PHE A 95 -5.27 -0.97 4.52
C PHE A 95 -6.54 -0.65 3.75
N PHE A 96 -6.41 0.06 2.63
CA PHE A 96 -7.47 0.45 1.73
C PHE A 96 -7.15 -0.03 0.32
N SER A 97 -8.13 -0.61 -0.38
CA SER A 97 -7.95 -1.07 -1.76
C SER A 97 -8.84 -0.30 -2.72
N ILE A 98 -8.28 0.08 -3.87
CA ILE A 98 -9.01 0.62 -5.01
C ILE A 98 -9.10 -0.48 -6.07
N LEU A 99 -10.33 -0.84 -6.43
CA LEU A 99 -10.63 -1.88 -7.41
C LEU A 99 -11.61 -1.36 -8.46
N GLY A 100 -11.63 -2.01 -9.62
CA GLY A 100 -12.42 -1.59 -10.77
C GLY A 100 -11.81 -2.09 -12.07
N ALA A 101 -12.60 -2.07 -13.13
CA ALA A 101 -12.18 -2.59 -14.43
C ALA A 101 -10.93 -1.87 -14.98
N PRO A 102 -10.22 -2.47 -15.96
CA PRO A 102 -9.17 -1.78 -16.68
C PRO A 102 -9.66 -0.43 -17.23
N ALA A 103 -8.83 0.60 -17.09
CA ALA A 103 -9.11 1.97 -17.53
C ALA A 103 -10.37 2.66 -16.97
N CYS A 104 -10.90 2.22 -15.82
CA CYS A 104 -12.07 2.86 -15.19
C CYS A 104 -11.72 4.10 -14.33
N GLY A 105 -10.49 4.61 -14.41
CA GLY A 105 -10.07 5.82 -13.70
C GLY A 105 -9.50 5.63 -12.28
N LYS A 106 -9.11 4.42 -11.86
CA LYS A 106 -8.58 4.17 -10.49
C LYS A 106 -7.41 5.08 -10.10
N SER A 107 -6.40 5.20 -10.96
CA SER A 107 -5.23 6.03 -10.69
C SER A 107 -5.56 7.53 -10.69
N TYR A 108 -6.52 7.96 -11.50
CA TYR A 108 -7.06 9.33 -11.45
C TYR A 108 -7.77 9.59 -10.12
N PHE A 109 -8.60 8.64 -9.68
CA PHE A 109 -9.28 8.70 -8.39
C PHE A 109 -8.27 8.75 -7.24
N LEU A 110 -7.26 7.88 -7.25
CA LEU A 110 -6.19 7.87 -6.24
C LEU A 110 -5.50 9.23 -6.16
N ALA A 111 -4.95 9.72 -7.28
CA ALA A 111 -4.21 10.98 -7.32
C ALA A 111 -5.07 12.19 -6.96
N SER A 112 -6.30 12.27 -7.46
CA SER A 112 -7.22 13.36 -7.12
C SER A 112 -7.61 13.31 -5.63
N MET A 113 -7.87 12.12 -5.11
CA MET A 113 -8.21 11.92 -3.71
C MET A 113 -7.05 12.32 -2.80
N THR A 114 -5.83 11.83 -3.05
CA THR A 114 -4.65 12.15 -2.21
C THR A 114 -4.32 13.64 -2.26
N TRP A 115 -4.33 14.23 -3.45
CA TRP A 115 -4.12 15.66 -3.65
C TRP A 115 -5.10 16.52 -2.83
N LYS A 116 -6.40 16.20 -2.91
CA LYS A 116 -7.44 16.95 -2.18
C LYS A 116 -7.43 16.64 -0.69
N LEU A 117 -7.14 15.42 -0.25
CA LEU A 117 -7.06 15.07 1.16
C LEU A 117 -5.96 15.88 1.88
N ARG A 118 -4.80 16.08 1.25
CA ARG A 118 -3.72 16.93 1.80
C ARG A 118 -4.15 18.39 2.01
N GLN A 119 -5.16 18.87 1.29
CA GLN A 119 -5.72 20.22 1.43
C GLN A 119 -6.90 20.27 2.40
N ILE A 120 -7.78 19.27 2.37
CA ILE A 120 -9.05 19.28 3.11
C ILE A 120 -8.84 18.86 4.56
N LEU A 121 -8.06 17.79 4.82
CA LEU A 121 -7.94 17.25 6.17
C LEU A 121 -7.28 18.21 7.18
N PRO A 122 -6.21 18.96 6.84
CA PRO A 122 -5.66 19.92 7.78
C PRO A 122 -6.62 21.07 8.07
N ASN A 123 -7.24 21.62 7.02
CA ASN A 123 -8.03 22.86 7.10
C ASN A 123 -9.40 22.66 7.77
N TYR A 124 -10.06 21.52 7.55
CA TYR A 124 -11.42 21.29 8.05
C TYR A 124 -11.49 20.31 9.21
N PHE A 125 -10.48 19.46 9.36
CA PHE A 125 -10.50 18.39 10.36
C PHE A 125 -9.32 18.45 11.32
N GLY A 126 -8.33 19.33 11.12
CA GLY A 126 -7.13 19.37 11.96
C GLY A 126 -6.29 18.10 11.85
N VAL A 127 -6.25 17.44 10.70
CA VAL A 127 -5.45 16.22 10.48
C VAL A 127 -4.46 16.48 9.35
N SER A 128 -3.16 16.41 9.66
CA SER A 128 -2.11 16.45 8.64
C SER A 128 -2.02 15.12 7.92
N VAL A 129 -1.77 15.19 6.62
CA VAL A 129 -1.49 14.05 5.76
C VAL A 129 -0.10 14.25 5.19
N GLY A 130 0.77 13.27 5.35
CA GLY A 130 2.08 13.28 4.71
C GLY A 130 2.48 11.87 4.28
N ASP A 131 3.54 11.77 3.50
CA ASP A 131 4.04 10.46 3.06
C ASP A 131 4.63 9.72 4.25
N ALA A 132 4.30 8.43 4.38
CA ALA A 132 5.03 7.54 5.26
C ALA A 132 6.28 6.97 4.57
N ASP A 133 6.28 6.95 3.23
CA ASP A 133 7.40 6.55 2.38
C ASP A 133 7.37 7.30 1.05
N THR A 134 8.28 8.25 0.88
CA THR A 134 8.38 9.06 -0.35
C THR A 134 8.79 8.22 -1.56
N SER A 135 9.59 7.17 -1.37
CA SER A 135 10.06 6.31 -2.47
C SER A 135 8.94 5.42 -2.98
N ALA A 136 8.14 4.85 -2.09
CA ALA A 136 6.95 4.08 -2.45
C ALA A 136 5.89 4.98 -3.13
N ASN A 137 5.78 6.24 -2.70
CA ASN A 137 4.83 7.20 -3.25
C ASN A 137 5.30 7.90 -4.55
N ALA A 138 6.52 7.64 -5.04
CA ALA A 138 7.08 8.35 -6.19
C ALA A 138 6.19 8.29 -7.43
N ARG A 139 5.56 7.14 -7.71
CA ARG A 139 4.64 6.99 -8.84
C ARG A 139 3.38 7.84 -8.70
N LEU A 140 2.88 8.01 -7.48
CA LEU A 140 1.75 8.90 -7.21
C LEU A 140 2.13 10.36 -7.42
N HIS A 141 3.34 10.77 -7.00
CA HIS A 141 3.83 12.13 -7.25
C HIS A 141 3.89 12.44 -8.73
N GLN A 142 4.34 11.50 -9.57
CA GLN A 142 4.28 11.66 -11.03
C GLN A 142 2.85 11.86 -11.54
N TYR A 143 1.86 11.13 -11.00
CA TYR A 143 0.45 11.31 -11.36
C TYR A 143 -0.09 12.68 -10.95
N GLU A 144 0.31 13.18 -9.78
CA GLU A 144 -0.10 14.49 -9.26
C GLU A 144 0.57 15.63 -10.04
N GLU A 145 1.87 15.52 -10.34
CA GLU A 145 2.62 16.45 -11.16
C GLU A 145 1.98 16.57 -12.55
N GLN A 146 1.66 15.44 -13.18
CA GLN A 146 1.05 15.42 -14.50
C GLN A 146 -0.34 16.08 -14.51
N GLN A 147 -1.16 15.84 -13.48
CA GLN A 147 -2.54 16.32 -13.43
C GLN A 147 -2.70 17.75 -12.93
N PHE A 148 -1.94 18.14 -11.91
CA PHE A 148 -2.19 19.36 -11.14
C PHE A 148 -1.08 20.39 -11.25
N LEU A 149 0.10 20.01 -11.75
CA LEU A 149 1.26 20.89 -11.91
C LEU A 149 1.68 21.08 -13.37
N ASN A 150 0.78 20.78 -14.32
CA ASN A 150 1.00 21.09 -15.73
C ASN A 150 1.05 22.61 -15.93
N SER A 151 2.06 23.10 -16.65
CA SER A 151 2.25 24.52 -16.95
C SER A 151 1.11 25.11 -17.81
N ASP A 152 0.42 24.25 -18.55
CA ASP A 152 -0.78 24.60 -19.33
C ASP A 152 -2.02 23.99 -18.64
N PRO A 153 -2.83 24.80 -17.93
CA PRO A 153 -3.98 24.32 -17.17
C PRO A 153 -5.09 23.69 -18.03
N ASP A 154 -5.20 24.08 -19.30
CA ASP A 154 -6.26 23.63 -20.20
C ASP A 154 -5.83 22.41 -21.04
N LYS A 155 -4.54 22.05 -21.00
CA LYS A 155 -4.01 20.90 -21.72
C LYS A 155 -4.48 19.60 -21.09
N LEU A 156 -5.22 18.82 -21.89
CA LEU A 156 -5.63 17.47 -21.52
C LEU A 156 -4.40 16.57 -21.30
N VAL A 157 -4.38 15.92 -20.13
CA VAL A 157 -3.33 14.97 -19.74
C VAL A 157 -3.91 13.58 -19.52
N ALA A 158 -3.10 12.57 -19.81
CA ALA A 158 -3.46 11.17 -19.67
C ALA A 158 -2.51 10.45 -18.72
N ILE A 159 -3.02 9.97 -17.58
CA ILE A 159 -2.25 9.04 -16.73
C ILE A 159 -2.10 7.72 -17.49
N ALA A 160 -0.86 7.22 -17.55
CA ALA A 160 -0.56 5.93 -18.15
C ALA A 160 -1.32 4.80 -17.44
N LYS A 161 -1.74 3.79 -18.20
CA LYS A 161 -2.46 2.65 -17.67
C LYS A 161 -1.59 1.89 -16.65
N THR A 162 -2.19 1.52 -15.53
CA THR A 162 -1.58 0.64 -14.54
C THR A 162 -1.38 -0.75 -15.15
N GLU A 163 -0.13 -1.18 -15.25
CA GLU A 163 0.23 -2.52 -15.76
C GLU A 163 0.22 -3.56 -14.63
N THR A 164 0.22 -4.85 -14.99
CA THR A 164 0.27 -5.97 -14.03
C THR A 164 1.70 -6.32 -13.59
N GLN A 165 2.70 -5.66 -14.17
CA GLN A 165 4.13 -5.76 -13.85
C GLN A 165 4.76 -4.36 -13.94
N GLY A 166 5.96 -4.19 -13.39
CA GLY A 166 6.70 -2.92 -13.39
C GLY A 166 6.73 -2.23 -12.04
N ASP A 167 6.90 -0.91 -12.03
CA ASP A 167 7.27 -0.08 -10.86
C ASP A 167 6.31 -0.15 -9.65
N LEU A 168 5.11 -0.68 -9.85
CA LEU A 168 4.09 -0.84 -8.81
C LEU A 168 4.11 -2.23 -8.15
N TYR A 169 5.07 -3.08 -8.50
CA TYR A 169 5.22 -4.40 -7.92
C TYR A 169 6.67 -4.70 -7.59
N ASP A 170 6.86 -5.43 -6.50
CA ASP A 170 8.14 -5.94 -6.04
C ASP A 170 8.18 -7.46 -6.26
N GLN A 171 9.30 -7.96 -6.78
CA GLN A 171 9.55 -9.39 -6.93
C GLN A 171 10.40 -9.90 -5.77
N VAL A 172 9.93 -10.97 -5.12
CA VAL A 172 10.56 -11.53 -3.93
C VAL A 172 10.63 -13.05 -4.07
N ASN A 173 11.80 -13.64 -3.85
CA ASN A 173 11.98 -15.09 -3.82
C ASN A 173 11.50 -15.65 -2.47
N MET A 174 10.55 -16.58 -2.52
CA MET A 174 9.91 -17.21 -1.36
C MET A 174 9.98 -18.73 -1.53
N GLY A 175 11.02 -19.35 -0.98
CA GLY A 175 11.33 -20.77 -1.25
C GLY A 175 11.73 -20.96 -2.71
N ASP A 176 11.11 -21.93 -3.38
CA ASP A 176 11.42 -22.28 -4.78
C ASP A 176 10.69 -21.41 -5.82
N HIS A 177 9.97 -20.37 -5.38
CA HIS A 177 9.13 -19.55 -6.26
C HIS A 177 9.39 -18.05 -6.07
N THR A 178 9.43 -17.32 -7.18
CA THR A 178 9.37 -15.85 -7.16
C THR A 178 7.91 -15.41 -7.06
N VAL A 179 7.65 -14.52 -6.09
CA VAL A 179 6.34 -13.97 -5.79
C VAL A 179 6.33 -12.49 -6.15
N THR A 180 5.28 -12.05 -6.85
CA THR A 180 5.05 -10.64 -7.16
C THR A 180 4.11 -10.02 -6.12
N LEU A 181 4.60 -9.04 -5.35
CA LEU A 181 3.86 -8.32 -4.32
C LEU A 181 3.51 -6.90 -4.79
N PRO A 182 2.31 -6.39 -4.48
CA PRO A 182 1.95 -5.02 -4.83
C PRO A 182 2.69 -4.02 -3.94
N ARG A 183 3.14 -2.92 -4.53
CA ARG A 183 3.73 -1.79 -3.81
C ARG A 183 2.61 -0.80 -3.42
N PRO A 184 2.30 -0.62 -2.12
CA PRO A 184 1.26 0.29 -1.70
C PRO A 184 1.77 1.73 -1.58
N PHE A 185 0.85 2.67 -1.74
CA PHE A 185 1.04 4.07 -1.40
C PHE A 185 0.80 4.27 0.09
N MET A 186 1.77 4.82 0.81
CA MET A 186 1.75 4.86 2.28
C MET A 186 1.75 6.29 2.79
N PHE A 187 0.80 6.60 3.67
CA PHE A 187 0.60 7.93 4.25
C PHE A 187 0.51 7.87 5.76
N HIS A 188 1.02 8.89 6.44
CA HIS A 188 0.73 9.11 7.85
C HIS A 188 -0.38 10.15 7.99
N LEU A 189 -1.35 9.86 8.85
CA LEU A 189 -2.41 10.75 9.28
C LEU A 189 -2.18 11.09 10.75
N GLN A 190 -1.95 12.37 11.04
CA GLN A 190 -1.63 12.83 12.39
C GLN A 190 -2.47 14.05 12.76
N PRO A 191 -3.04 14.10 13.98
CA PRO A 191 -3.68 15.31 14.48
C PRO A 191 -2.72 16.50 14.55
N THR A 192 -3.14 17.65 14.00
CA THR A 192 -2.47 18.94 14.18
C THR A 192 -2.71 19.45 15.61
N GLN A 193 -2.06 20.57 15.98
CA GLN A 193 -2.24 21.21 17.29
C GLN A 193 -3.67 21.67 17.53
N GLU A 194 -4.39 22.04 16.47
CA GLU A 194 -5.78 22.54 16.52
C GLU A 194 -6.81 21.41 16.67
N HIS A 195 -6.40 20.15 16.51
CA HIS A 195 -7.29 19.00 16.61
C HIS A 195 -7.75 18.77 18.05
N ARG A 196 -9.05 18.51 18.25
CA ARG A 196 -9.64 18.23 19.59
C ARG A 196 -8.91 17.13 20.36
N ASN A 197 -8.42 16.12 19.66
CA ASN A 197 -7.67 14.98 20.23
C ASN A 197 -6.14 15.12 20.09
N HIS A 198 -5.58 16.32 19.91
CA HIS A 198 -4.13 16.52 19.76
C HIS A 198 -3.32 15.90 20.91
N GLN A 199 -3.81 16.04 22.15
CA GLN A 199 -3.17 15.45 23.34
C GLN A 199 -3.07 13.91 23.27
N ARG A 200 -3.94 13.27 22.47
CA ARG A 200 -3.96 11.82 22.21
C ARG A 200 -3.41 11.48 20.83
N SER A 201 -2.57 12.33 20.25
CA SER A 201 -2.04 12.18 18.88
C SER A 201 -1.46 10.78 18.63
N LYS A 202 -0.71 10.21 19.59
CA LYS A 202 -0.17 8.85 19.49
C LYS A 202 -1.26 7.77 19.31
N ASP A 203 -2.39 7.88 20.02
CA ASP A 203 -3.46 6.87 19.99
C ASP A 203 -4.32 6.95 18.73
N VAL A 204 -4.50 8.17 18.20
CA VAL A 204 -5.46 8.44 17.12
C VAL A 204 -4.79 8.58 15.75
N SER A 205 -3.47 8.77 15.71
CA SER A 205 -2.70 8.76 14.46
C SER A 205 -2.79 7.40 13.77
N ARG A 206 -2.74 7.40 12.45
CA ARG A 206 -2.82 6.18 11.64
C ARG A 206 -1.81 6.24 10.51
N VAL A 207 -1.29 5.08 10.13
CA VAL A 207 -0.71 4.91 8.80
C VAL A 207 -1.79 4.35 7.89
N VAL A 208 -1.90 4.87 6.68
CA VAL A 208 -2.82 4.39 5.66
C VAL A 208 -2.01 3.83 4.51
N SER A 209 -2.31 2.59 4.13
CA SER A 209 -1.78 1.94 2.93
C SER A 209 -2.87 1.83 1.89
N LEU A 210 -2.65 2.43 0.73
CA LEU A 210 -3.55 2.43 -0.41
C LEU A 210 -2.98 1.54 -1.51
N TYR A 211 -3.77 0.60 -2.01
CA TYR A 211 -3.42 -0.25 -3.15
C TYR A 211 -4.21 0.20 -4.38
N ASP A 212 -3.49 0.51 -5.47
CA ASP A 212 -4.04 0.67 -6.82
C ASP A 212 -3.46 -0.41 -7.73
N ASN A 213 -4.20 -1.50 -7.87
CA ASN A 213 -3.78 -2.60 -8.72
C ASN A 213 -4.34 -2.45 -10.13
N ALA A 214 -3.65 -3.05 -11.11
CA ALA A 214 -4.18 -3.13 -12.47
C ALA A 214 -5.58 -3.76 -12.50
N GLY A 215 -6.44 -3.25 -13.39
CA GLY A 215 -7.81 -3.76 -13.50
C GLY A 215 -7.86 -5.24 -13.89
N GLU A 216 -6.86 -5.67 -14.65
CA GLU A 216 -6.61 -7.03 -15.10
C GLU A 216 -6.43 -7.98 -13.92
N SER A 217 -5.83 -7.51 -12.81
CA SER A 217 -5.62 -8.29 -11.60
C SER A 217 -6.93 -8.75 -10.98
N PHE A 218 -8.05 -8.08 -11.26
CA PHE A 218 -9.37 -8.40 -10.74
C PHE A 218 -10.22 -9.23 -11.71
N LEU A 219 -9.69 -9.64 -12.87
CA LEU A 219 -10.39 -10.54 -13.77
C LEU A 219 -10.42 -11.97 -13.19
N PRO A 220 -11.49 -12.75 -13.45
CA PRO A 220 -11.56 -14.15 -13.02
C PRO A 220 -10.31 -14.95 -13.44
N GLY A 221 -9.71 -15.68 -12.50
CA GLY A 221 -8.52 -16.50 -12.74
C GLY A 221 -7.18 -15.77 -12.72
N ALA A 222 -7.16 -14.45 -12.51
CA ALA A 222 -5.91 -13.68 -12.45
C ALA A 222 -5.15 -13.82 -11.10
N ASP A 223 -5.81 -14.27 -10.03
CA ASP A 223 -5.18 -14.50 -8.72
C ASP A 223 -4.48 -15.86 -8.72
N SER A 224 -3.20 -15.89 -8.36
CA SER A 224 -2.40 -17.12 -8.27
C SER A 224 -1.55 -17.15 -7.01
N VAL A 225 -0.94 -18.30 -6.71
CA VAL A 225 -0.03 -18.43 -5.56
C VAL A 225 1.23 -17.56 -5.74
N SER A 226 1.76 -17.49 -6.97
CA SER A 226 2.93 -16.69 -7.33
C SER A 226 2.63 -15.21 -7.59
N SER A 227 1.36 -14.85 -7.83
CA SER A 227 0.91 -13.46 -7.96
C SER A 227 -0.30 -13.20 -7.05
N PRO A 228 -0.08 -13.13 -5.72
CA PRO A 228 -1.13 -12.88 -4.72
C PRO A 228 -1.56 -11.41 -4.67
N VAL A 229 -1.51 -10.71 -5.81
CA VAL A 229 -1.66 -9.27 -5.94
C VAL A 229 -2.97 -8.79 -5.34
N THR A 230 -4.02 -9.62 -5.34
CA THR A 230 -5.33 -9.26 -4.79
C THR A 230 -5.59 -9.70 -3.34
N ARG A 231 -4.64 -10.33 -2.65
CA ARG A 231 -4.83 -10.76 -1.25
C ARG A 231 -4.99 -9.60 -0.27
N HIS A 232 -4.44 -8.41 -0.57
CA HIS A 232 -4.73 -7.19 0.21
C HIS A 232 -6.23 -6.92 0.38
N LEU A 233 -7.10 -7.37 -0.54
CA LEU A 233 -8.55 -7.17 -0.43
C LEU A 233 -9.11 -7.74 0.87
N ALA A 234 -8.58 -8.87 1.35
CA ALA A 234 -9.03 -9.50 2.58
C ALA A 234 -8.53 -8.78 3.84
N HIS A 235 -7.36 -8.16 3.75
CA HIS A 235 -6.78 -7.35 4.83
C HIS A 235 -7.27 -5.89 4.80
N SER A 236 -7.99 -5.49 3.75
CA SER A 236 -8.45 -4.13 3.57
C SER A 236 -9.65 -3.83 4.47
N THR A 237 -9.49 -2.82 5.32
CA THR A 237 -10.57 -2.27 6.16
C THR A 237 -11.60 -1.49 5.33
N ARG A 238 -11.21 -0.98 4.16
CA ARG A 238 -12.06 -0.26 3.22
C ARG A 238 -11.74 -0.64 1.78
N LEU A 239 -12.79 -0.75 0.97
CA LEU A 239 -12.72 -1.07 -0.44
C LEU A 239 -13.42 0.05 -1.24
N PHE A 240 -12.72 0.60 -2.23
CA PHE A 240 -13.26 1.58 -3.17
C PHE A 240 -13.46 0.92 -4.52
N PHE A 241 -14.71 0.86 -5.00
CA PHE A 241 -15.01 0.38 -6.34
C PHE A 241 -15.16 1.56 -7.30
N CYS A 242 -14.23 1.69 -8.23
CA CYS A 242 -14.24 2.73 -9.26
C CYS A 242 -15.10 2.24 -10.44
N PHE A 243 -16.28 2.83 -10.59
CA PHE A 243 -17.21 2.54 -11.67
C PHE A 243 -17.17 3.64 -12.72
N ASP A 244 -16.87 3.27 -13.96
CA ASP A 244 -16.81 4.20 -15.09
C ASP A 244 -17.99 3.96 -16.05
N PRO A 245 -19.06 4.77 -15.99
CA PRO A 245 -20.21 4.58 -16.86
C PRO A 245 -19.87 4.79 -18.35
N THR A 246 -18.78 5.53 -18.66
CA THR A 246 -18.39 5.85 -20.04
C THR A 246 -17.87 4.63 -20.80
N GLN A 247 -17.47 3.56 -20.08
CA GLN A 247 -17.11 2.29 -20.70
C GLN A 247 -18.31 1.55 -21.30
N ASP A 248 -19.55 1.87 -20.88
CA ASP A 248 -20.76 1.30 -21.48
C ASP A 248 -21.14 2.05 -22.78
N PRO A 249 -21.15 1.38 -23.95
CA PRO A 249 -21.53 2.01 -25.21
C PRO A 249 -22.95 2.60 -25.19
N ARG A 250 -23.87 2.03 -24.41
CA ARG A 250 -25.24 2.52 -24.26
C ARG A 250 -25.27 3.83 -23.49
N PHE A 251 -24.42 3.98 -22.48
CA PHE A 251 -24.27 5.24 -21.75
C PHE A 251 -23.74 6.33 -22.67
N ARG A 252 -22.64 6.06 -23.39
CA ARG A 252 -22.10 7.00 -24.40
C ARG A 252 -23.16 7.38 -25.44
N LYS A 253 -23.94 6.41 -25.95
CA LYS A 253 -25.04 6.66 -26.88
C LYS A 253 -26.12 7.58 -26.29
N ALA A 254 -26.46 7.42 -25.02
CA ALA A 254 -27.46 8.25 -24.33
C ALA A 254 -26.98 9.70 -24.08
N CYS A 255 -25.66 9.91 -24.02
CA CYS A 255 -25.01 11.21 -23.85
C CYS A 255 -24.73 11.96 -25.16
N ARG A 256 -24.86 11.30 -26.33
CA ARG A 256 -24.61 11.93 -27.64
C ARG A 256 -25.41 13.20 -27.83
N GLY A 257 -24.74 14.27 -28.27
CA GLY A 257 -25.34 15.58 -28.52
C GLY A 257 -25.76 16.36 -27.26
N LYS A 258 -25.47 15.84 -26.06
CA LYS A 258 -25.79 16.50 -24.77
C LYS A 258 -24.58 17.08 -24.05
N THR A 259 -23.38 16.80 -24.54
CA THR A 259 -22.12 17.22 -23.93
C THR A 259 -21.04 17.39 -24.99
N HIS A 260 -20.08 18.26 -24.70
CA HIS A 260 -18.88 18.52 -25.50
C HIS A 260 -17.66 17.75 -24.96
N ASP A 261 -17.86 16.85 -24.00
CA ASP A 261 -16.79 16.02 -23.45
C ASP A 261 -16.19 15.12 -24.55
N PRO A 262 -14.87 15.23 -24.82
CA PRO A 262 -14.21 14.41 -25.83
C PRO A 262 -14.39 12.90 -25.63
N GLN A 263 -14.57 12.42 -24.39
CA GLN A 263 -14.80 11.00 -24.09
C GLN A 263 -16.16 10.49 -24.62
N MET A 264 -17.09 11.40 -24.90
CA MET A 264 -18.46 11.10 -25.36
C MET A 264 -18.61 11.21 -26.88
N GLU A 265 -17.57 11.66 -27.58
CA GLU A 265 -17.56 11.77 -29.03
C GLU A 265 -17.77 10.41 -29.71
N HIS A 266 -18.34 10.46 -30.92
CA HIS A 266 -18.54 9.26 -31.71
C HIS A 266 -17.20 8.69 -32.16
N ARG A 267 -16.85 7.51 -31.65
CA ARG A 267 -15.64 6.78 -32.06
C ARG A 267 -16.04 5.43 -32.64
N ALA A 268 -15.52 5.12 -33.83
CA ALA A 268 -15.76 3.84 -34.49
C ALA A 268 -15.02 2.69 -33.78
N ASN A 269 -13.84 3.00 -33.22
CA ASN A 269 -12.99 2.07 -32.50
C ASN A 269 -12.83 2.51 -31.04
N ARG A 270 -12.61 1.53 -30.15
CA ARG A 270 -12.23 1.80 -28.77
C ARG A 270 -10.83 2.40 -28.71
N LEU A 271 -10.54 3.10 -27.62
CA LEU A 271 -9.16 3.40 -27.26
C LEU A 271 -8.47 2.09 -26.86
N ASP A 272 -7.18 1.94 -27.19
CA ASP A 272 -6.39 0.73 -26.86
C ASP A 272 -6.38 0.41 -25.35
N ARG A 273 -6.63 1.41 -24.52
CA ARG A 273 -6.74 1.27 -23.05
C ARG A 273 -8.08 0.70 -22.55
N GLU A 274 -9.15 0.76 -23.35
CA GLU A 274 -10.50 0.30 -22.96
C GLU A 274 -10.64 -1.23 -23.13
N SER A 275 -11.03 -1.92 -22.05
CA SER A 275 -11.38 -3.35 -22.10
C SER A 275 -12.89 -3.55 -22.11
N ASN A 276 -13.39 -4.55 -22.85
CA ASN A 276 -14.82 -4.89 -22.89
C ASN A 276 -15.22 -5.77 -21.70
N VAL A 277 -14.96 -5.27 -20.49
CA VAL A 277 -15.20 -6.03 -19.27
C VAL A 277 -16.46 -5.50 -18.61
N ARG A 278 -17.37 -6.42 -18.30
CA ARG A 278 -18.53 -6.12 -17.47
C ARG A 278 -18.07 -5.75 -16.07
N GLN A 279 -18.19 -4.48 -15.71
CA GLN A 279 -17.70 -3.97 -14.42
C GLN A 279 -18.35 -4.68 -13.22
N ASP A 280 -19.59 -5.16 -13.36
CA ASP A 280 -20.25 -5.95 -12.33
C ASP A 280 -19.59 -7.32 -12.10
N THR A 281 -19.00 -7.94 -13.13
CA THR A 281 -18.24 -9.19 -12.97
C THR A 281 -16.96 -8.99 -12.15
N ILE A 282 -16.30 -7.84 -12.30
CA ILE A 282 -15.14 -7.44 -11.47
C ILE A 282 -15.55 -7.28 -10.01
N LEU A 283 -16.69 -6.62 -9.75
CA LEU A 283 -17.20 -6.44 -8.40
C LEU A 283 -17.55 -7.79 -7.74
N LEU A 284 -18.23 -8.67 -8.48
CA LEU A 284 -18.59 -10.01 -7.99
C LEU A 284 -17.36 -10.86 -7.70
N GLU A 285 -16.35 -10.84 -8.58
CA GLU A 285 -15.08 -11.53 -8.38
C GLU A 285 -14.36 -11.01 -7.13
N ALA A 286 -14.29 -9.70 -6.94
CA ALA A 286 -13.69 -9.11 -5.75
C ALA A 286 -14.42 -9.54 -4.46
N ILE A 287 -15.76 -9.54 -4.46
CA ILE A 287 -16.55 -10.03 -3.32
C ILE A 287 -16.24 -11.50 -3.02
N GLN A 288 -16.12 -12.34 -4.05
CA GLN A 288 -15.79 -13.75 -3.88
C GLN A 288 -14.37 -13.94 -3.31
N ARG A 289 -13.39 -13.15 -3.75
CA ARG A 289 -12.02 -13.20 -3.22
C ARG A 289 -11.93 -12.78 -1.77
N VAL A 290 -12.59 -11.68 -1.40
CA VAL A 290 -12.66 -11.24 0.00
C VAL A 290 -13.22 -12.36 0.87
N ARG A 291 -14.34 -12.98 0.45
CA ARG A 291 -14.94 -14.09 1.21
C ARG A 291 -14.00 -15.28 1.33
N ARG A 292 -13.37 -15.70 0.22
CA ARG A 292 -12.45 -16.85 0.21
C ARG A 292 -11.27 -16.64 1.16
N HIS A 293 -10.61 -15.49 1.08
CA HIS A 293 -9.41 -15.21 1.85
C HIS A 293 -9.70 -14.92 3.32
N VAL A 294 -10.83 -14.28 3.66
CA VAL A 294 -11.26 -14.09 5.06
C VAL A 294 -11.58 -15.42 5.73
N LEU A 295 -12.19 -16.37 5.00
CA LEU A 295 -12.45 -17.71 5.54
C LEU A 295 -11.14 -18.47 5.81
N VAL A 296 -10.19 -18.44 4.86
CA VAL A 296 -8.86 -19.04 5.03
C VAL A 296 -8.10 -18.42 6.22
N GLN A 297 -8.14 -17.10 6.38
CA GLN A 297 -7.52 -16.42 7.53
C GLN A 297 -8.11 -16.89 8.86
N ARG A 298 -9.44 -16.96 8.96
CA ARG A 298 -10.09 -17.45 10.19
C ARG A 298 -9.70 -18.89 10.49
N GLU A 299 -9.66 -19.77 9.49
CA GLU A 299 -9.23 -21.16 9.67
C GLU A 299 -7.78 -21.27 10.14
N LEU A 300 -6.86 -20.47 9.57
CA LEU A 300 -5.46 -20.40 10.01
C LEU A 300 -5.32 -19.84 11.44
N GLU A 301 -6.08 -18.80 11.79
CA GLU A 301 -6.13 -18.27 13.15
C GLU A 301 -6.64 -19.32 14.16
N PHE A 302 -7.68 -20.07 13.80
CA PHE A 302 -8.19 -21.16 14.64
C PHE A 302 -7.18 -22.31 14.78
N ALA A 303 -6.47 -22.66 13.71
CA ALA A 303 -5.42 -23.69 13.74
C ALA A 303 -4.23 -23.25 14.62
N ASN A 304 -3.74 -22.02 14.46
CA ASN A 304 -2.64 -21.49 15.26
C ASN A 304 -3.01 -21.37 16.75
N ARG A 305 -4.27 -21.03 17.08
CA ARG A 305 -4.75 -21.04 18.48
C ARG A 305 -4.79 -22.45 19.08
N ARG A 306 -5.07 -23.49 18.31
CA ARG A 306 -5.01 -24.89 18.78
C ARG A 306 -3.57 -25.33 19.04
N VAL A 307 -2.64 -25.01 18.14
CA VAL A 307 -1.21 -25.33 18.33
C VAL A 307 -0.63 -24.67 19.59
N VAL A 308 -1.04 -23.43 19.90
CA VAL A 308 -0.62 -22.75 21.14
C VAL A 308 -1.30 -23.33 22.40
N GLN A 309 -2.50 -23.91 22.29
CA GLN A 309 -3.18 -24.57 23.42
C GLN A 309 -2.68 -26.00 23.68
N ASP A 310 -2.26 -26.72 22.63
CA ASP A 310 -1.77 -28.10 22.72
C ASP A 310 -0.24 -28.20 22.93
N GLY A 311 0.48 -27.07 22.88
CA GLY A 311 1.93 -26.97 23.16
C GLY A 311 2.31 -26.87 24.65
N GLY A 312 1.36 -27.09 25.56
CA GLY A 312 1.60 -27.10 26.99
C GLY A 312 2.10 -28.45 27.49
N PHE A 313 3.38 -28.51 27.82
CA PHE A 313 4.08 -29.56 28.59
C PHE A 313 4.13 -30.96 27.99
N LEU A 314 5.33 -31.36 27.55
CA LEU A 314 5.87 -32.70 27.79
C LEU A 314 7.34 -32.57 28.24
N PRO A 315 7.79 -33.44 29.16
CA PRO A 315 8.83 -33.18 30.17
C PRO A 315 10.26 -32.93 29.66
#